data_AF-A0A2H5VJB6-F1
#
_entry.id   AF-A0A2H5VJB6-F1
#
_cell.length_a   1.000
_cell.length_b   1.000
_cell.length_c   1.000
_cell.angle_alpha   90.00
_cell.angle_beta   90.00
_cell.angle_gamma   90.00
#
_symmetry.space_group_name_H-M   'P 1'
#
loop_
_entity.id
_entity.type
_entity.pdbx_description
1 polymer ?
#
loop_
_entity_poly.entity_id
_entity_poly.type
_entity_poly.pdbx_seq_one_letter_code
_entity_poly.pdbx_strand_id
1 'polypeptide(L)'
;MSASRLVELARAYIEREQPRRREQAEARVLPVRKRLTVEGEFRLVHPGVLWEACQVWLEETQRFGHDIVNHVLQHPEAQAHLARTDEVESFRRFVAEWLARELREYIMPSCVGFMRERGIQVEQEVRILQHRAEMRIAQITKELLAKIYLAMRRASAAVS
;
A
#
# COMPACT_ATOMS: atom_id res chain seq x y z
N MET A 1 13.14 -14.49 -21.01
CA MET A 1 12.74 -14.87 -19.64
C MET A 1 11.22 -14.89 -19.62
N SER A 2 10.59 -16.02 -19.31
CA SER A 2 9.13 -16.07 -19.12
C SER A 2 8.76 -15.16 -17.95
N ALA A 3 7.71 -14.34 -18.08
CA ALA A 3 7.20 -13.59 -16.95
C ALA A 3 6.71 -14.57 -15.87
N SER A 4 6.96 -14.24 -14.60
CA SER A 4 6.50 -15.04 -13.46
C SER A 4 4.98 -15.07 -13.44
N ARG A 5 4.38 -16.26 -13.39
CA ARG A 5 2.91 -16.40 -13.41
C ARG A 5 2.28 -15.75 -12.17
N LEU A 6 2.94 -15.86 -11.02
CA LEU A 6 2.48 -15.22 -9.78
C LEU A 6 2.44 -13.68 -9.93
N VAL A 7 3.44 -13.11 -10.59
CA VAL A 7 3.49 -11.67 -10.89
C VAL A 7 2.40 -11.26 -11.88
N GLU A 8 2.15 -12.05 -12.92
CA GLU A 8 1.08 -11.78 -13.88
C GLU A 8 -0.31 -11.73 -13.22
N LEU A 9 -0.61 -12.71 -12.36
CA LEU A 9 -1.85 -12.74 -11.60
C LEU A 9 -2.00 -11.51 -10.71
N ALA A 10 -0.91 -11.11 -10.04
CA ALA A 10 -0.90 -9.90 -9.22
C ALA A 10 -1.15 -8.63 -10.05
N ARG A 11 -0.49 -8.49 -11.20
CA ARG A 11 -0.64 -7.35 -12.10
C ARG A 11 -2.06 -7.21 -12.63
N ALA A 12 -2.63 -8.31 -13.13
CA ALA A 12 -4.01 -8.31 -13.64
C ALA A 12 -5.02 -7.91 -12.55
N TYR A 13 -4.82 -8.42 -11.33
CA TYR A 13 -5.67 -8.04 -10.19
C TYR A 13 -5.51 -6.56 -9.81
N ILE A 14 -4.27 -6.05 -9.79
CA ILE A 14 -4.00 -4.63 -9.50
C ILE A 14 -4.67 -3.74 -10.55
N GLU A 15 -4.45 -4.02 -11.83
CA GLU A 15 -4.99 -3.24 -12.94
C GLU A 15 -6.52 -3.13 -12.86
N ARG A 16 -7.19 -4.23 -12.53
CA ARG A 16 -8.65 -4.28 -12.39
C ARG A 16 -9.16 -3.52 -11.17
N GLU A 17 -8.53 -3.69 -10.02
CA GLU A 17 -9.08 -3.22 -8.74
C GLU A 17 -8.58 -1.84 -8.31
N GLN A 18 -7.40 -1.42 -8.76
CA GLN A 18 -6.73 -0.21 -8.28
C GLN A 18 -7.57 1.07 -8.44
N PRO A 19 -8.27 1.32 -9.56
CA PRO A 19 -9.11 2.53 -9.68
C PRO A 19 -10.18 2.59 -8.57
N ARG A 20 -10.93 1.50 -8.40
CA ARG A 20 -11.97 1.38 -7.36
C ARG A 20 -11.38 1.52 -5.95
N ARG A 21 -10.21 0.95 -5.69
CA ARG A 21 -9.54 1.04 -4.38
C ARG A 21 -9.11 2.48 -4.06
N ARG A 22 -8.61 3.21 -5.05
CA ARG A 22 -8.23 4.63 -4.88
C ARG A 22 -9.46 5.50 -4.62
N GLU A 23 -10.57 5.27 -5.33
CA GLU A 23 -11.83 5.97 -5.05
C GLU A 23 -12.33 5.71 -3.61
N GLN A 24 -12.24 4.47 -3.13
CA GLN A 24 -12.59 4.12 -1.75
C GLN A 24 -11.68 4.82 -0.72
N ALA A 25 -10.38 4.91 -1.00
CA ALA A 25 -9.45 5.64 -0.15
C ALA A 25 -9.80 7.13 -0.07
N GLU A 26 -10.07 7.80 -1.20
CA GLU A 26 -10.49 9.20 -1.20
C GLU A 26 -11.82 9.41 -0.44
N ALA A 27 -12.78 8.49 -0.60
CA ALA A 27 -14.04 8.54 0.14
C ALA A 27 -13.82 8.41 1.66
N ARG A 28 -12.87 7.58 2.12
CA ARG A 28 -12.50 7.45 3.54
C ARG A 28 -11.73 8.66 4.07
N VAL A 29 -11.02 9.39 3.21
CA VAL A 29 -10.32 10.64 3.59
C VAL A 29 -11.30 11.81 3.72
N LEU A 30 -12.43 11.79 3.02
CA LEU A 30 -13.39 12.89 2.99
C LEU A 30 -13.90 13.32 4.39
N PRO A 31 -14.25 12.43 5.33
CA PRO A 31 -14.58 12.82 6.71
C PRO A 31 -13.42 13.53 7.43
N VAL A 32 -12.17 13.08 7.20
CA VAL A 32 -10.98 13.76 7.74
C VAL A 32 -10.89 15.16 7.16
N ARG A 33 -11.08 15.33 5.85
CA ARG A 33 -11.17 16.65 5.18
C ARG A 33 -12.26 17.53 5.82
N LYS A 34 -13.50 17.03 5.98
CA LYS A 34 -14.65 17.80 6.47
C LYS A 34 -14.57 18.20 7.95
N ARG A 35 -14.03 17.35 8.83
CA ARG A 35 -13.82 17.70 10.25
C ARG A 35 -12.93 18.93 10.42
N LEU A 36 -12.12 19.23 9.41
CA LEU A 36 -11.12 20.27 9.45
C LEU A 36 -11.55 21.53 8.70
N THR A 37 -12.79 21.63 8.20
CA THR A 37 -13.32 22.81 7.50
C THR A 37 -14.28 23.67 8.34
N VAL A 38 -14.54 23.30 9.60
CA VAL A 38 -15.46 24.04 10.47
C VAL A 38 -14.71 25.17 11.19
N GLU A 39 -15.04 26.40 10.79
CA GLU A 39 -14.83 27.68 11.49
C GLU A 39 -13.37 28.08 11.84
N GLY A 40 -12.66 28.59 10.83
CA GLY A 40 -12.14 29.97 10.83
C GLY A 40 -11.05 30.42 11.81
N GLU A 41 -10.79 29.73 12.92
CA GLU A 41 -9.71 30.08 13.85
C GLU A 41 -8.61 29.03 13.78
N PHE A 42 -7.54 29.38 13.06
CA PHE A 42 -6.30 28.62 12.93
C PHE A 42 -5.67 28.35 14.30
N ARG A 43 -6.10 27.26 14.95
CA ARG A 43 -5.26 26.56 15.90
C ARG A 43 -4.27 25.75 15.08
N LEU A 44 -3.04 26.26 14.98
CA LEU A 44 -1.79 25.51 14.73
C LEU A 44 -2.07 24.07 14.31
N VAL A 45 -2.09 23.77 13.01
CA VAL A 45 -2.39 22.42 12.52
C VAL A 45 -1.44 21.45 13.22
N HIS A 46 -1.97 20.70 14.19
CA HIS A 46 -1.16 19.78 14.96
C HIS A 46 -0.59 18.72 14.01
N PRO A 47 0.71 18.38 14.08
CA PRO A 47 1.33 17.34 13.25
C PRO A 47 0.58 15.99 13.26
N GLY A 48 -0.20 15.72 14.31
CA GLY A 48 -1.09 14.55 14.40
C GLY A 48 -2.20 14.52 13.34
N VAL A 49 -2.75 15.68 12.96
CA VAL A 49 -3.90 15.78 12.05
C VAL A 49 -3.49 15.51 10.60
N LEU A 50 -2.31 15.97 10.20
CA LEU A 50 -1.74 15.67 8.87
C LEU A 50 -1.44 14.18 8.72
N TRP A 51 -0.99 13.58 9.80
CA TRP A 51 -0.76 12.15 9.86
C TRP A 51 -2.07 11.36 9.74
N GLU A 52 -3.18 11.80 10.32
CA GLU A 52 -4.47 11.08 10.21
C GLU A 52 -4.91 10.88 8.75
N ALA A 53 -4.84 11.92 7.92
CA ALA A 53 -5.17 11.79 6.49
C ALA A 53 -4.19 10.82 5.80
N CYS A 54 -2.88 10.99 6.05
CA CYS A 54 -1.85 10.14 5.45
C CYS A 54 -2.00 8.66 5.85
N GLN A 55 -2.42 8.41 7.10
CA GLN A 55 -2.68 7.10 7.64
C GLN A 55 -3.83 6.40 6.91
N VAL A 56 -4.88 7.11 6.48
CA VAL A 56 -5.98 6.50 5.73
C VAL A 56 -5.51 5.90 4.40
N TRP A 57 -4.70 6.62 3.62
CA TRP A 57 -4.14 6.07 2.37
C TRP A 57 -3.19 4.89 2.63
N LEU A 58 -2.39 4.97 3.69
CA LEU A 58 -1.50 3.87 4.10
C LEU A 58 -2.28 2.62 4.54
N GLU A 59 -3.38 2.78 5.27
CA GLU A 59 -4.27 1.68 5.67
C GLU A 59 -4.96 1.03 4.47
N GLU A 60 -5.47 1.83 3.53
CA GLU A 60 -6.08 1.29 2.30
C GLU A 60 -5.06 0.59 1.41
N THR A 61 -3.84 1.12 1.31
CA THR A 61 -2.73 0.45 0.61
C THR A 61 -2.37 -0.86 1.28
N GLN A 62 -2.34 -0.92 2.62
CA GLN A 62 -2.10 -2.16 3.36
C GLN A 62 -3.18 -3.20 3.08
N ARG A 63 -4.47 -2.81 3.19
CA ARG A 63 -5.61 -3.68 2.89
C ARG A 63 -5.54 -4.21 1.47
N PHE A 64 -5.29 -3.34 0.50
CA PHE A 64 -5.17 -3.75 -0.88
C PHE A 64 -3.97 -4.66 -1.13
N GLY A 65 -2.83 -4.40 -0.48
CA GLY A 65 -1.68 -5.29 -0.49
C GLY A 65 -2.00 -6.69 0.02
N HIS A 66 -2.78 -6.81 1.09
CA HIS A 66 -3.26 -8.12 1.56
C HIS A 66 -4.19 -8.80 0.56
N ASP A 67 -5.05 -8.04 -0.10
CA ASP A 67 -5.99 -8.56 -1.09
C ASP A 67 -5.25 -9.06 -2.34
N ILE A 68 -4.23 -8.33 -2.81
CA ILE A 68 -3.34 -8.77 -3.90
C ILE A 68 -2.66 -10.08 -3.53
N VAL A 69 -2.03 -10.15 -2.35
CA VAL A 69 -1.35 -11.36 -1.89
C VAL A 69 -2.33 -12.51 -1.72
N ASN A 70 -3.49 -12.28 -1.12
CA ASN A 70 -4.53 -13.32 -0.98
C ASN A 70 -5.01 -13.82 -2.33
N HIS A 71 -5.30 -12.91 -3.26
CA HIS A 71 -5.77 -13.25 -4.59
C HIS A 71 -4.80 -14.18 -5.29
N VAL A 72 -3.50 -13.86 -5.28
CA VAL A 72 -2.46 -14.71 -5.88
C VAL A 72 -2.36 -16.05 -5.15
N LEU A 73 -2.24 -16.04 -3.82
CA LEU A 73 -2.04 -17.27 -3.04
C LEU A 73 -3.22 -18.24 -3.10
N GLN A 74 -4.43 -17.74 -3.34
CA GLN A 74 -5.66 -18.54 -3.45
C GLN A 74 -6.01 -18.86 -4.91
N HIS A 75 -5.28 -18.29 -5.89
CA HIS A 75 -5.57 -18.52 -7.29
C HIS A 75 -5.30 -19.98 -7.67
N PRO A 76 -6.22 -20.68 -8.37
CA PRO A 76 -6.01 -22.07 -8.77
C PRO A 76 -4.72 -22.27 -9.56
N GLU A 77 -4.43 -21.34 -10.49
CA GLU A 77 -3.22 -21.39 -11.30
C GLU A 77 -1.93 -21.11 -10.52
N ALA A 78 -1.99 -20.50 -9.33
CA ALA A 78 -0.79 -20.21 -8.56
C ALA A 78 -0.20 -21.45 -7.90
N GLN A 79 -1.01 -22.49 -7.61
CA GLN A 79 -0.59 -23.62 -6.79
C GLN A 79 0.68 -24.31 -7.31
N ALA A 80 0.76 -24.56 -8.62
CA ALA A 80 1.92 -25.20 -9.26
C ALA A 80 3.19 -24.32 -9.23
N HIS A 81 3.04 -23.01 -9.03
CA HIS A 81 4.14 -22.03 -9.03
C HIS A 81 4.59 -21.68 -7.61
N LEU A 82 3.75 -21.88 -6.59
CA LEU A 82 4.09 -21.58 -5.18
C LEU A 82 5.19 -22.48 -4.60
N ALA A 83 5.43 -23.66 -5.18
CA ALA A 83 6.55 -24.53 -4.82
C ALA A 83 7.87 -24.14 -5.51
N ARG A 84 7.84 -23.19 -6.47
CA ARG A 84 9.02 -22.77 -7.25
C ARG A 84 9.62 -21.52 -6.63
N THR A 85 10.84 -21.63 -6.11
CA THR A 85 11.51 -20.55 -5.36
C THR A 85 11.70 -19.29 -6.20
N ASP A 86 12.04 -19.41 -7.49
CA ASP A 86 12.26 -18.30 -8.41
C ASP A 86 10.97 -17.50 -8.70
N GLU A 87 9.85 -18.19 -8.89
CA GLU A 87 8.52 -17.58 -9.01
C GLU A 87 8.13 -16.80 -7.75
N VAL A 88 8.36 -17.40 -6.57
CA VAL A 88 8.04 -16.77 -5.29
C VAL A 88 8.93 -15.57 -5.03
N GLU A 89 10.23 -15.65 -5.29
CA GLU A 89 11.14 -14.49 -5.15
C GLU A 89 10.79 -13.36 -6.13
N SER A 90 10.39 -13.70 -7.36
CA SER A 90 9.89 -12.72 -8.33
C SER A 90 8.63 -12.02 -7.81
N PHE A 91 7.71 -12.77 -7.22
CA PHE A 91 6.49 -12.21 -6.64
C PHE A 91 6.78 -11.34 -5.41
N ARG A 92 7.69 -11.77 -4.51
CA ARG A 92 8.14 -10.97 -3.35
C ARG A 92 8.73 -9.63 -3.79
N ARG A 93 9.62 -9.65 -4.78
CA ARG A 93 10.23 -8.45 -5.34
C ARG A 93 9.16 -7.52 -5.93
N PHE A 94 8.25 -8.08 -6.72
CA PHE A 94 7.15 -7.33 -7.32
C PHE A 94 6.28 -6.61 -6.26
N VAL A 95 5.90 -7.28 -5.16
CA VAL A 95 5.10 -6.66 -4.10
C VAL A 95 5.86 -5.52 -3.41
N ALA A 96 7.15 -5.69 -3.14
CA ALA A 96 7.98 -4.64 -2.55
C ALA A 96 8.12 -3.41 -3.48
N GLU A 97 8.35 -3.65 -4.77
CA GLU A 97 8.43 -2.59 -5.78
C GLU A 97 7.09 -1.86 -5.94
N TRP A 98 5.98 -2.60 -5.96
CA TRP A 98 4.64 -2.02 -6.02
C TRP A 98 4.35 -1.10 -4.83
N LEU A 99 4.67 -1.51 -3.59
CA LEU A 99 4.50 -0.68 -2.39
C LEU A 99 5.36 0.58 -2.43
N ALA A 100 6.61 0.47 -2.89
CA ALA A 100 7.50 1.61 -3.05
C ALA A 100 6.96 2.60 -4.09
N ARG A 101 6.35 2.10 -5.17
CA ARG A 101 5.68 2.92 -6.18
C ARG A 101 4.41 3.57 -5.64
N GLU A 102 3.56 2.85 -4.91
CA GLU A 102 2.36 3.43 -4.30
C GLU A 102 2.73 4.59 -3.35
N LEU A 103 3.81 4.45 -2.56
CA LEU A 103 4.30 5.54 -1.72
C LEU A 103 4.65 6.79 -2.54
N ARG A 104 5.43 6.60 -3.61
CA ARG A 104 5.98 7.69 -4.43
C ARG A 104 4.95 8.34 -5.34
N GLU A 105 4.11 7.53 -5.97
CA GLU A 105 3.24 7.94 -7.08
C GLU A 105 1.83 8.28 -6.61
N TYR A 106 1.40 7.78 -5.44
CA TYR A 106 0.04 7.99 -4.95
C TYR A 106 0.00 8.59 -3.54
N ILE A 107 0.54 7.90 -2.54
CA ILE A 107 0.35 8.27 -1.12
C ILE A 107 1.00 9.63 -0.82
N MET A 108 2.29 9.81 -1.10
CA MET A 108 2.97 11.08 -0.78
C MET A 108 2.41 12.26 -1.57
N PRO A 109 2.16 12.16 -2.89
CA PRO A 109 1.46 13.21 -3.62
C PRO A 109 0.11 13.58 -3.01
N SER A 110 -0.71 12.59 -2.59
CA SER A 110 -1.99 12.85 -1.93
C SER A 110 -1.83 13.53 -0.57
N CYS A 111 -0.89 13.09 0.26
CA CYS A 111 -0.61 13.71 1.56
C CYS A 111 -0.13 15.16 1.40
N VAL A 112 0.76 15.43 0.44
CA VAL A 112 1.24 16.79 0.14
C VAL A 112 0.12 17.65 -0.45
N GLY A 113 -0.72 17.10 -1.32
CA GLY A 113 -1.91 17.79 -1.84
C GLY A 113 -2.83 18.24 -0.72
N PHE A 114 -3.13 17.34 0.22
CA PHE A 114 -3.93 17.63 1.39
C PHE A 114 -3.31 18.72 2.29
N MET A 115 -1.99 18.70 2.50
CA MET A 115 -1.29 19.77 3.23
C MET A 115 -1.42 21.13 2.55
N ARG A 116 -1.24 21.16 1.21
CA ARG A 116 -1.35 22.39 0.42
C ARG A 116 -2.75 22.98 0.42
N GLU A 117 -3.79 22.15 0.34
CA GLU A 117 -5.19 22.56 0.50
C GLU A 117 -5.42 23.34 1.82
N ARG A 118 -4.55 23.15 2.82
CA ARG A 118 -4.64 23.77 4.15
C ARG A 118 -3.63 24.88 4.40
N GLY A 119 -2.96 25.36 3.36
CA GLY A 119 -1.96 26.44 3.47
C GLY A 119 -0.66 26.02 4.16
N ILE A 120 -0.42 24.72 4.32
CA ILE A 120 0.81 24.21 4.94
C ILE A 120 1.84 23.98 3.85
N GLN A 121 2.89 24.79 3.86
CA GLN A 121 4.01 24.73 2.90
C GLN A 121 5.37 24.51 3.58
N VAL A 122 5.35 24.10 4.85
CA VAL A 122 6.58 23.90 5.63
C VAL A 122 7.29 22.63 5.17
N GLU A 123 8.48 22.78 4.58
CA GLU A 123 9.27 21.67 4.05
C GLU A 123 9.61 20.63 5.13
N GLN A 124 9.86 21.08 6.37
CA GLN A 124 10.14 20.19 7.50
C GLN A 124 8.98 19.26 7.82
N GLU A 125 7.73 19.75 7.77
CA GLU A 125 6.54 18.92 8.02
C GLU A 125 6.39 17.85 6.93
N VAL A 126 6.67 18.20 5.67
CA VAL A 126 6.66 17.25 4.55
C VAL A 126 7.72 16.17 4.76
N ARG A 127 8.94 16.53 5.18
CA ARG A 127 10.02 15.57 5.46
C ARG A 127 9.67 14.63 6.62
N ILE A 128 9.10 15.14 7.71
CA ILE A 128 8.65 14.32 8.85
C ILE A 128 7.56 13.36 8.41
N LEU A 129 6.57 13.86 7.65
CA LEU A 129 5.48 13.03 7.14
C LEU A 129 5.98 11.93 6.21
N GLN A 130 6.89 12.28 5.30
CA GLN A 130 7.52 11.33 4.39
C GLN A 130 8.24 10.24 5.15
N HIS A 131 9.08 10.59 6.13
CA HIS A 131 9.81 9.60 6.92
C HIS A 131 8.86 8.64 7.66
N ARG A 132 7.77 9.16 8.24
CA ARG A 132 6.75 8.33 8.90
C ARG A 132 6.03 7.41 7.91
N ALA A 133 5.73 7.88 6.71
CA ALA A 133 5.08 7.09 5.66
C ALA A 133 6.02 5.99 5.13
N GLU A 134 7.30 6.29 4.95
CA GLU A 134 8.35 5.31 4.58
C GLU A 134 8.45 4.19 5.63
N MET A 135 8.49 4.54 6.91
CA MET A 135 8.52 3.55 8.01
C MET A 135 7.26 2.68 8.02
N ARG A 136 6.09 3.27 7.75
CA ARG A 136 4.84 2.50 7.66
C ARG A 136 4.82 1.57 6.46
N ILE A 137 5.29 2.01 5.29
CA ILE A 137 5.40 1.16 4.09
C ILE A 137 6.41 0.04 4.29
N ALA A 138 7.54 0.29 4.96
CA ALA A 138 8.49 -0.77 5.31
C ALA A 138 7.84 -1.83 6.22
N GLN A 139 7.02 -1.42 7.19
CA GLN A 139 6.27 -2.35 8.05
C GLN A 139 5.26 -3.18 7.24
N ILE A 140 4.47 -2.55 6.38
CA ILE A 140 3.50 -3.22 5.50
C ILE A 140 4.23 -4.20 4.57
N THR A 141 5.37 -3.79 4.02
CA THR A 141 6.20 -4.64 3.15
C THR A 141 6.64 -5.89 3.90
N LYS A 142 7.22 -5.74 5.09
CA LYS A 142 7.64 -6.88 5.93
C LYS A 142 6.48 -7.84 6.22
N GLU A 143 5.32 -7.31 6.55
CA GLU A 143 4.10 -8.10 6.82
C GLU A 143 3.68 -8.92 5.59
N LEU A 144 3.57 -8.30 4.42
CA LEU A 144 3.14 -8.97 3.19
C LEU A 144 4.17 -10.00 2.71
N LEU A 145 5.47 -9.69 2.82
CA LEU A 145 6.53 -10.65 2.48
C LEU A 145 6.54 -11.86 3.42
N ALA A 146 6.27 -11.67 4.71
CA ALA A 146 6.15 -12.77 5.66
C ALA A 146 4.96 -13.68 5.30
N LYS A 147 3.83 -13.11 4.87
CA LYS A 147 2.65 -13.85 4.43
C LYS A 147 2.94 -14.71 3.20
N ILE A 148 3.65 -14.17 2.20
CA ILE A 148 4.07 -14.92 1.01
C ILE A 148 5.00 -16.07 1.40
N TYR A 149 5.99 -15.81 2.26
CA TYR A 149 6.95 -16.83 2.72
C TYR A 149 6.26 -17.98 3.47
N LEU A 150 5.30 -17.67 4.34
CA LEU A 150 4.53 -18.70 5.05
C LEU A 150 3.71 -19.57 4.09
N ALA A 151 3.14 -19.00 3.04
CA ALA A 151 2.39 -19.75 2.03
C ALA A 151 3.30 -20.67 1.20
N MET A 152 4.49 -20.19 0.79
CA MET A 152 5.51 -21.00 0.14
C MET A 152 5.88 -22.22 1.00
N ARG A 153 6.18 -22.03 2.29
CA ARG A 153 6.52 -23.14 3.19
C ARG A 153 5.43 -24.21 3.26
N ARG A 154 4.16 -23.80 3.27
CA ARG A 154 3.01 -24.74 3.27
C ARG A 154 2.90 -25.50 1.96
N ALA A 155 3.11 -24.83 0.83
CA ALA A 155 3.09 -25.46 -0.49
C ALA A 155 4.23 -26.48 -0.65
N SER A 156 5.45 -26.13 -0.24
CA SER A 156 6.59 -27.06 -0.28
C SER A 156 6.37 -28.29 0.61
N ALA A 157 5.76 -28.12 1.78
CA ALA A 157 5.45 -29.23 2.69
C ALA A 157 4.35 -30.16 2.17
N ALA A 158 3.43 -29.67 1.32
CA ALA A 158 2.37 -30.48 0.72
C ALA A 158 2.83 -31.32 -0.48
N VAL A 159 4.03 -31.04 -1.01
CA VAL A 159 4.62 -31.71 -2.18
C VAL A 159 5.73 -32.69 -1.78
N SER A 160 6.16 -32.67 -0.50
CA SER A 160 7.12 -33.61 0.09
C SER A 160 6.40 -34.80 0.72
#